data_AF-A0A2Z3R2G9-F1
#
_entry.id   AF-A0A2Z3R2G9-F1
#
_cell.length_a   1.000
_cell.length_b   1.000
_cell.length_c   1.000
_cell.angle_alpha   90.00
_cell.angle_beta   90.00
_cell.angle_gamma   90.00
#
_symmetry.space_group_name_H-M   'P 1'
#
loop_
_entity.id
_entity.type
_entity.pdbx_description
1 polymer ?
#
loop_
_entity_poly.entity_id
_entity_poly.type
_entity_poly.pdbx_seq_one_letter_code
_entity_poly.pdbx_strand_id
1 'polypeptide(L)'
;MLVHDQRIEISHQGGVIERDLGENDRYGIVPRGLLEDEGLGLDTRAVAAWLATMAPGFQISVFSLKKRLGVGQDKWLRIARELEAAGYLHRSKSPTGPGGRWVWRIIFNPTP
;
A
#
# COMPACT_ATOMS: atom_id res chain seq x y z
N MET A 1 -0.57 -31.35 -17.49
CA MET A 1 -1.36 -30.74 -16.41
C MET A 1 -2.35 -29.82 -17.08
N LEU A 2 -3.62 -30.21 -17.15
CA LEU A 2 -4.65 -29.57 -17.97
C LEU A 2 -5.07 -28.23 -17.36
N VAL A 3 -4.83 -27.14 -18.09
CA VAL A 3 -5.44 -25.83 -17.80
C VAL A 3 -6.90 -25.96 -18.21
N HIS A 4 -7.81 -25.93 -17.25
CA HIS A 4 -9.24 -25.86 -17.54
C HIS A 4 -9.54 -24.47 -18.10
N ASP A 5 -9.79 -24.40 -19.41
CA ASP A 5 -10.41 -23.24 -20.07
C ASP A 5 -11.87 -23.16 -19.63
N GLN A 6 -12.12 -22.44 -18.53
CA GLN A 6 -13.47 -22.08 -18.13
C GLN A 6 -13.91 -20.87 -18.95
N ARG A 7 -14.61 -21.13 -20.06
CA ARG A 7 -15.41 -20.10 -20.73
C ARG A 7 -16.55 -19.67 -19.80
N ILE A 8 -16.44 -18.45 -19.27
CA ILE A 8 -17.49 -17.84 -18.46
C ILE A 8 -18.61 -17.35 -19.39
N GLU A 9 -19.84 -17.82 -19.16
CA GLU A 9 -21.03 -17.27 -19.81
C GLU A 9 -21.25 -15.82 -19.37
N ILE A 10 -21.29 -14.90 -20.33
CA ILE A 10 -21.50 -13.47 -20.09
C ILE A 10 -22.98 -13.24 -19.75
N SER A 11 -23.31 -13.31 -18.47
CA SER A 11 -24.55 -12.76 -17.92
C SER A 11 -24.51 -11.24 -18.01
N HIS A 12 -25.61 -10.60 -18.42
CA HIS A 12 -25.72 -9.14 -18.61
C HIS A 12 -25.74 -8.34 -17.28
N GLN A 13 -25.26 -8.92 -16.18
CA GLN A 13 -25.14 -8.27 -14.86
C GLN A 13 -23.67 -8.14 -14.47
N GLY A 14 -23.00 -7.12 -15.02
CA GLY A 14 -21.64 -6.73 -14.62
C GLY A 14 -20.53 -7.19 -15.57
N GLY A 15 -19.49 -6.36 -15.68
CA GLY A 15 -18.31 -6.67 -16.48
C GLY A 15 -17.42 -7.69 -15.78
N VAL A 16 -16.82 -8.59 -16.56
CA VAL A 16 -15.78 -9.52 -16.08
C VAL A 16 -14.43 -8.81 -16.20
N ILE A 17 -13.62 -8.89 -15.14
CA ILE A 17 -12.23 -8.40 -15.17
C ILE A 17 -11.34 -9.61 -15.40
N GLU A 18 -10.79 -9.70 -16.62
CA GLU A 18 -9.70 -10.62 -16.91
C GLU A 18 -8.37 -9.97 -16.54
N ARG A 19 -7.47 -10.78 -15.98
CA ARG A 19 -6.12 -10.35 -15.68
C ARG A 19 -5.23 -10.66 -16.87
N ASP A 20 -4.85 -9.63 -17.62
CA ASP A 20 -3.77 -9.71 -18.60
C ASP A 20 -2.42 -9.48 -17.90
N LEU A 21 -1.48 -10.40 -18.06
CA LEU A 21 -0.12 -10.29 -17.52
C LEU A 21 0.90 -10.46 -18.62
N GLY A 22 1.80 -9.49 -18.72
CA GLY A 22 3.00 -9.57 -19.53
C GLY A 22 4.11 -10.38 -18.86
N GLU A 23 5.00 -10.92 -19.68
CA GLU A 23 6.19 -11.70 -19.26
C GLU A 23 7.15 -10.92 -18.35
N ASN A 24 7.08 -9.58 -18.38
CA ASN A 24 7.95 -8.67 -17.61
C ASN A 24 7.23 -7.92 -16.48
N ASP A 25 5.99 -8.33 -16.14
CA ASP A 25 5.24 -7.65 -15.11
C ASP A 25 5.82 -7.90 -13.72
N ARG A 26 5.92 -6.82 -12.94
CA ARG A 26 6.38 -6.89 -11.55
C ARG A 26 5.19 -7.04 -10.61
N TYR A 27 5.17 -8.14 -9.88
CA TYR A 27 4.21 -8.40 -8.81
C TYR A 27 4.95 -8.51 -7.47
N GLY A 28 4.21 -8.31 -6.38
CA GLY A 28 4.71 -8.53 -5.04
C GLY A 28 3.68 -9.26 -4.18
N ILE A 29 4.12 -9.69 -3.01
CA ILE A 29 3.28 -10.38 -2.03
C ILE A 29 2.78 -9.33 -1.03
N VAL A 30 1.49 -9.39 -0.70
CA VAL A 30 0.85 -8.49 0.27
C VAL A 30 0.14 -9.36 1.32
N PRO A 31 0.28 -9.06 2.63
CA PRO A 31 -0.49 -9.75 3.65
C PRO A 31 -1.99 -9.62 3.41
N ARG A 32 -2.70 -10.74 3.49
CA ARG A 32 -4.15 -10.78 3.28
C ARG A 32 -4.89 -9.87 4.27
N GLY A 33 -4.51 -9.91 5.55
CA GLY A 33 -5.13 -9.07 6.59
C GLY A 33 -5.08 -7.57 6.24
N LEU A 34 -3.99 -7.10 5.65
CA LEU A 34 -3.85 -5.71 5.21
C LEU A 34 -4.81 -5.33 4.07
N LEU A 35 -5.09 -6.27 3.15
CA LEU A 35 -6.03 -6.06 2.04
C LEU A 35 -7.49 -6.18 2.49
N GLU A 36 -7.77 -7.00 3.50
CA GLU A 36 -9.11 -7.28 4.01
C GLU A 36 -9.51 -6.37 5.17
N ASP A 37 -8.60 -5.54 5.70
CA ASP A 37 -8.85 -4.64 6.82
C ASP A 37 -9.94 -3.58 6.51
N GLU A 38 -11.14 -3.82 7.02
CA GLU A 38 -12.31 -2.94 6.84
C GLU A 38 -12.15 -1.57 7.48
N GLY A 39 -11.24 -1.41 8.44
CA GLY A 39 -10.90 -0.11 9.04
C GLY A 39 -10.12 0.81 8.10
N LEU A 40 -9.60 0.28 6.98
CA LEU A 40 -8.87 1.04 5.98
C LEU A 40 -9.73 1.32 4.75
N GLY A 41 -9.69 2.57 4.27
CA GLY A 41 -10.21 2.90 2.95
C GLY A 41 -9.48 2.15 1.82
N LEU A 42 -10.14 1.88 0.70
CA LEU A 42 -9.54 1.14 -0.41
C LEU A 42 -8.24 1.77 -0.94
N ASP A 43 -8.16 3.11 -0.99
CA ASP A 43 -6.94 3.80 -1.40
C ASP A 43 -5.83 3.75 -0.34
N THR A 44 -6.19 3.69 0.95
CA THR A 44 -5.27 3.39 2.05
C THR A 44 -4.66 2.00 1.88
N ARG A 45 -5.49 0.98 1.59
CA ARG A 45 -5.02 -0.40 1.32
C ARG A 45 -4.12 -0.46 0.10
N ALA A 46 -4.43 0.29 -0.96
CA ALA A 46 -3.58 0.36 -2.15
C ALA A 46 -2.19 0.94 -1.85
N VAL A 47 -2.11 2.04 -1.08
CA VAL A 47 -0.82 2.61 -0.66
C VAL A 47 -0.03 1.64 0.22
N ALA A 48 -0.71 0.99 1.17
CA ALA A 48 -0.08 0.04 2.06
C ALA A 48 0.39 -1.23 1.34
N ALA A 49 -0.39 -1.74 0.37
CA ALA A 49 -0.01 -2.85 -0.49
C ALA A 49 1.25 -2.52 -1.28
N TRP A 50 1.32 -1.31 -1.86
CA TRP A 50 2.52 -0.86 -2.57
C TRP A 50 3.75 -0.85 -1.65
N LEU A 51 3.63 -0.30 -0.43
CA LEU A 51 4.71 -0.31 0.57
C LEU A 51 5.12 -1.74 0.98
N ALA A 52 4.15 -2.64 1.15
CA ALA A 52 4.39 -4.04 1.54
C ALA A 52 5.18 -4.84 0.50
N THR A 53 5.11 -4.43 -0.77
CA THR A 53 5.85 -5.08 -1.87
C THR A 53 7.31 -4.64 -1.99
N MET A 54 7.75 -3.65 -1.20
CA MET A 54 9.11 -3.13 -1.25
C MET A 54 10.09 -4.06 -0.52
N ALA A 55 11.34 -4.08 -0.97
CA ALA A 55 12.39 -4.90 -0.35
C ALA A 55 12.68 -4.47 1.11
N PRO A 56 13.13 -5.39 1.98
CA PRO A 56 13.56 -5.05 3.34
C PRO A 56 14.60 -3.91 3.34
N GLY A 57 14.45 -2.96 4.26
CA GLY A 57 15.35 -1.81 4.38
C GLY A 57 15.06 -0.67 3.38
N PHE A 58 14.06 -0.82 2.50
CA PHE A 58 13.61 0.25 1.63
C PHE A 58 13.20 1.51 2.42
N GLN A 59 13.60 2.68 1.91
CA GLN A 59 13.25 3.98 2.49
C GLN A 59 12.76 4.91 1.40
N ILE A 60 11.70 5.67 1.71
CA ILE A 60 11.16 6.70 0.83
C ILE A 60 10.72 7.90 1.67
N SER A 61 10.95 9.11 1.16
CA SER A 61 10.39 10.31 1.78
C SER A 61 8.89 10.40 1.51
N VAL A 62 8.13 10.99 2.44
CA VAL A 62 6.69 11.23 2.25
C VAL A 62 6.41 12.05 0.98
N PHE A 63 7.28 13.01 0.66
CA PHE A 63 7.17 13.80 -0.56
C PHE A 63 7.28 12.92 -1.82
N SER A 64 8.31 12.07 -1.88
CA SER A 64 8.52 11.17 -3.02
C SER A 64 7.42 10.11 -3.14
N LEU A 65 6.94 9.58 -2.01
CA LEU A 65 5.81 8.64 -1.98
C LEU A 65 4.56 9.24 -2.60
N LYS A 66 4.15 10.43 -2.12
CA LYS A 66 3.00 11.17 -2.64
C LYS A 66 3.12 11.42 -4.14
N LYS A 67 4.28 11.90 -4.59
CA LYS A 67 4.54 12.15 -6.01
C LYS A 67 4.44 10.86 -6.84
N ARG A 68 5.00 9.75 -6.34
CA ARG A 68 5.03 8.47 -7.05
C ARG A 68 3.64 7.82 -7.18
N LEU A 69 2.80 7.96 -6.16
CA LEU A 69 1.46 7.35 -6.12
C LEU A 69 0.34 8.33 -6.53
N GLY A 70 0.66 9.56 -6.91
CA GLY A 70 -0.34 10.58 -7.26
C GLY A 70 -1.25 10.97 -6.08
N VAL A 71 -0.72 10.91 -4.85
CA VAL A 71 -1.49 11.18 -3.62
C VAL A 71 -1.28 12.63 -3.17
N GLY A 72 -2.36 13.41 -3.17
CA GLY A 72 -2.37 14.78 -2.63
C GLY A 72 -2.14 14.83 -1.12
N GLN A 73 -1.81 16.03 -0.59
CA GLN A 73 -1.49 16.21 0.83
C GLN A 73 -2.62 15.78 1.76
N ASP A 74 -3.86 16.21 1.51
CA ASP A 74 -5.00 15.90 2.39
C ASP A 74 -5.32 14.41 2.39
N LYS A 75 -5.26 13.79 1.21
CA LYS A 75 -5.43 12.35 1.05
C LYS A 75 -4.34 11.59 1.81
N TRP A 76 -3.09 12.02 1.71
CA TRP A 76 -1.99 11.43 2.49
C TRP A 76 -2.21 11.57 4.00
N LEU A 77 -2.64 12.73 4.49
CA LEU A 77 -2.90 12.93 5.91
C LEU A 77 -4.01 12.00 6.43
N ARG A 78 -5.05 11.73 5.63
CA ARG A 78 -6.08 10.74 5.95
C ARG A 78 -5.49 9.32 5.97
N ILE A 79 -4.83 8.91 4.90
CA ILE A 79 -4.18 7.58 4.78
C ILE A 79 -3.24 7.32 5.97
N ALA A 80 -2.39 8.29 6.30
CA ALA A 80 -1.45 8.14 7.42
C ALA A 80 -2.15 7.99 8.78
N ARG A 81 -3.30 8.65 8.98
CA ARG A 81 -4.10 8.49 10.21
C ARG A 81 -4.77 7.13 10.28
N GLU A 82 -5.33 6.64 9.18
CA GLU A 82 -5.96 5.31 9.12
C GLU A 82 -4.93 4.21 9.39
N LEU A 83 -3.77 4.26 8.73
CA LEU A 83 -2.70 3.28 8.96
C LEU A 83 -2.16 3.33 10.38
N GLU A 84 -2.08 4.51 11.00
CA GLU A 84 -1.63 4.63 12.38
C GLU A 84 -2.68 4.12 13.37
N ALA A 85 -3.96 4.43 13.14
CA ALA A 85 -5.06 3.93 13.96
C ALA A 85 -5.18 2.40 13.93
N ALA A 86 -4.91 1.79 12.78
CA ALA A 86 -4.90 0.33 12.59
C ALA A 86 -3.55 -0.34 12.92
N GLY A 87 -2.55 0.41 13.39
CA GLY A 87 -1.25 -0.12 13.84
C GLY A 87 -0.22 -0.36 12.74
N TYR A 88 -0.58 -0.27 11.45
CA TYR A 88 0.37 -0.46 10.34
C TYR A 88 1.44 0.63 10.25
N LEU A 89 1.19 1.83 10.78
CA LEU A 89 2.11 2.97 10.69
C LEU A 89 2.42 3.53 12.07
N HIS A 90 3.69 3.61 12.42
CA HIS A 90 4.16 4.27 13.64
C HIS A 90 4.95 5.52 13.30
N ARG A 91 4.56 6.66 13.90
CA ARG A 91 5.26 7.93 13.74
C ARG A 91 5.87 8.35 15.07
N SER A 92 7.17 8.61 15.06
CA SER A 92 7.86 9.22 16.18
C SER A 92 8.67 10.42 15.71
N LYS A 93 8.82 11.40 16.60
CA LYS A 93 9.70 12.55 16.40
C LYS A 93 10.86 12.40 17.37
N SER A 94 12.08 12.61 16.89
CA SER A 94 13.27 12.62 17.74
C SER A 94 14.00 13.96 17.59
N PRO A 95 14.53 14.54 18.68
CA PRO A 95 15.40 15.72 18.61
C PRO A 95 16.82 15.40 18.11
N THR A 96 17.09 14.17 17.67
CA THR A 96 18.42 13.70 17.22
C THR A 96 18.81 14.13 15.81
N GLY A 97 18.14 15.11 15.21
CA GLY A 97 18.58 15.68 13.94
C GLY A 97 19.84 16.55 14.11
N PRO A 98 20.67 16.69 13.07
CA PRO A 98 21.79 17.62 13.08
C PRO A 98 21.34 19.03 13.48
N GLY A 99 22.00 19.61 14.49
CA GLY A 99 21.66 20.93 15.02
C GLY A 99 20.37 20.99 15.86
N GLY A 100 19.96 19.89 16.50
CA GLY A 100 18.77 19.87 17.35
C GLY A 100 17.45 19.90 16.58
N ARG A 101 17.49 19.59 15.28
CA ARG A 101 16.30 19.55 14.43
C ARG A 101 15.45 18.33 14.76
N TRP A 102 14.14 18.51 14.74
CA TRP A 102 13.19 17.41 14.83
C TRP A 102 13.25 16.56 13.57
N VAL A 103 13.53 15.27 13.73
CA VAL A 103 13.47 14.28 12.65
C VAL A 103 12.27 13.39 12.88
N TRP A 104 11.42 13.30 11.86
CA TRP A 104 10.32 12.35 11.84
C TRP A 104 10.84 10.98 11.40
N ARG A 105 10.55 9.97 12.22
CA ARG A 105 10.71 8.56 11.87
C ARG A 105 9.33 7.97 11.66
N ILE A 106 9.11 7.41 10.48
CA ILE A 106 7.86 6.75 10.10
C ILE A 106 8.21 5.31 9.78
N ILE A 107 7.64 4.38 10.52
CA ILE A 107 7.84 2.93 10.34
C ILE A 107 6.52 2.33 9.88
N PHE A 108 6.58 1.55 8.81
CA PHE A 108 5.45 0.79 8.30
C PHE A 108 5.69 -0.70 8.59
N ASN A 109 4.71 -1.36 9.19
CA ASN A 109 4.67 -2.80 9.41
C ASN A 109 3.40 -3.35 8.75
N PRO A 110 3.50 -4.19 7.70
CA PRO A 110 2.33 -4.71 7.00
C PRO A 110 1.60 -5.83 7.78
N THR A 111 2.14 -6.27 8.92
CA THR A 111 1.56 -7.25 9.86
C THR A 111 1.79 -6.78 11.31
N PRO A 112 1.05 -5.76 11.78
CA PRO A 112 1.19 -5.19 13.13
C PRO A 112 0.85 -6.16 14.25
#